data_AF-A0A4R7KBD4-F1
#
_entry.id   AF-A0A4R7KBD4-F1
#
_cell.length_a   1.000
_cell.length_b   1.000
_cell.length_c   1.000
_cell.angle_alpha   90.00
_cell.angle_beta   90.00
_cell.angle_gamma   90.00
#
_symmetry.space_group_name_H-M   'P 1'
#
loop_
_entity.id
_entity.type
_entity.pdbx_description
1 polymer ?
#
loop_
_entity_poly.entity_id
_entity_poly.type
_entity_poly.pdbx_seq_one_letter_code
_entity_poly.pdbx_strand_id
1 'polypeptide(L)' 'MKVFALILVFITITLIEIPRLLKSKQVKEAVVSLTLISLGFILSLLQVVGIKVLNPNKAIIILIKFIFPDI' A
#
# COMPACT_ATOMS: atom_id res chain seq x y z
N MET A 1 -4.87 -7.44 -18.05
CA MET A 1 -6.01 -7.70 -17.12
C MET A 1 -5.70 -7.37 -15.66
N LYS A 2 -4.59 -7.83 -15.06
CA LYS A 2 -4.30 -7.63 -13.62
C LYS A 2 -4.26 -6.14 -13.18
N VAL A 3 -3.70 -5.26 -14.02
CA VAL A 3 -3.65 -3.80 -13.74
C VAL A 3 -5.05 -3.17 -13.72
N PHE A 4 -5.93 -3.54 -14.66
CA PHE A 4 -7.31 -3.04 -14.68
C PHE A 4 -8.08 -3.46 -13.43
N ALA A 5 -7.93 -4.72 -13.00
CA ALA A 5 -8.54 -5.19 -11.76
C ALA A 5 -8.00 -4.43 -10.53
N LEU A 6 -6.70 -4.17 -10.49
CA LEU A 6 -6.07 -3.38 -9.42
C LEU A 6 -6.68 -1.96 -9.36
N ILE A 7 -6.77 -1.28 -10.49
CA ILE A 7 -7.36 0.06 -10.58
C ILE A 7 -8.81 0.05 -10.09
N LEU A 8 -9.61 -0.94 -10.52
CA LEU A 8 -11.01 -1.08 -10.12
C LEU A 8 -11.18 -1.24 -8.60
N VAL A 9 -10.33 -2.06 -7.98
CA VAL A 9 -10.34 -2.27 -6.53
C VAL A 9 -10.01 -0.97 -5.79
N PHE A 10 -8.94 -0.29 -6.18
CA PHE A 10 -8.52 0.95 -5.52
C PHE A 10 -9.51 2.10 -5.72
N ILE A 11 -10.14 2.20 -6.89
CA ILE A 11 -11.25 3.14 -7.13
C ILE A 11 -12.41 2.85 -6.17
N THR A 12 -12.81 1.58 -6.05
CA THR A 12 -13.92 1.17 -5.17
C THR A 12 -13.64 1.50 -3.71
N ILE A 13 -12.43 1.21 -3.22
CA ILE A 13 -11.99 1.55 -1.86
C ILE A 13 -12.06 3.06 -1.65
N THR A 14 -11.50 3.84 -2.58
CA THR A 14 -11.46 5.31 -2.50
C THR A 14 -12.88 5.90 -2.47
N LEU A 15 -13.77 5.41 -3.33
CA LEU A 15 -15.17 5.87 -3.40
C LEU A 15 -16.01 5.52 -2.18
N ILE A 16 -15.60 4.54 -1.37
CA ILE A 16 -16.30 4.21 -0.11
C ILE A 16 -15.69 5.00 1.04
N GLU A 17 -14.37 5.03 1.14
CA GLU A 17 -13.65 5.53 2.31
C GLU A 17 -13.55 7.05 2.35
N ILE A 18 -13.21 7.69 1.22
CA ILE A 18 -13.05 9.15 1.15
C ILE A 18 -14.36 9.89 1.43
N PRO A 19 -15.50 9.61 0.77
CA PRO A 19 -16.74 10.34 1.06
C PRO A 19 -17.27 10.06 2.47
N ARG A 20 -17.00 8.88 3.05
CA ARG A 20 -17.33 8.60 4.45
C ARG A 20 -16.57 9.53 5.39
N LEU A 21 -15.27 9.73 5.16
CA LEU A 21 -14.41 10.60 5.97
C LEU A 21 -14.69 12.10 5.73
N LEU A 22 -15.06 12.50 4.51
CA LEU A 22 -15.54 13.86 4.26
C LEU A 22 -16.87 14.15 4.97
N LYS A 23 -17.81 13.19 4.95
CA LYS A 23 -19.10 13.34 5.64
C LYS A 23 -18.95 13.44 7.16
N SER A 24 -17.94 12.79 7.75
CA SER A 24 -17.64 12.93 9.19
C SER A 24 -16.86 14.19 9.55
N LYS A 25 -16.53 15.08 8.59
CA LYS A 25 -15.66 16.26 8.75
C LYS A 25 -14.24 15.92 9.24
N GLN A 26 -13.82 14.67 9.16
CA GLN A 26 -12.50 14.20 9.61
C GLN A 26 -11.47 14.38 8.48
N VAL A 27 -11.24 15.63 8.08
CA VAL A 27 -10.33 15.97 6.97
C VAL A 27 -8.89 15.49 7.20
N LYS A 28 -8.42 15.48 8.45
CA LYS A 28 -7.08 14.94 8.78
C LYS A 28 -7.00 13.43 8.52
N GLU A 29 -8.03 12.68 8.91
CA GLU A 29 -8.09 11.24 8.67
C GLU A 29 -8.25 10.93 7.18
N ALA A 30 -9.03 11.74 6.45
CA ALA A 30 -9.15 11.62 5.00
C ALA A 30 -7.78 11.73 4.31
N VAL A 31 -6.93 12.66 4.75
CA VAL A 31 -5.56 12.82 4.21
C VAL A 31 -4.70 11.60 4.53
N VAL A 32 -4.76 11.07 5.76
CA VAL A 32 -4.01 9.87 6.16
C VAL A 32 -4.47 8.64 5.39
N SER A 33 -5.79 8.39 5.30
CA SER A 33 -6.35 7.30 4.50
C SER A 33 -5.97 7.43 3.03
N LEU A 34 -6.06 8.63 2.43
CA LEU A 34 -5.65 8.84 1.04
C LEU A 34 -4.16 8.55 0.82
N THR A 35 -3.31 8.92 1.79
CA THR A 35 -1.88 8.64 1.75
C THR A 35 -1.61 7.14 1.79
N LEU A 36 -2.28 6.41 2.68
CA LEU A 36 -2.18 4.96 2.80
C LEU A 36 -2.70 4.22 1.56
N ILE A 37 -3.85 4.64 1.03
CA ILE A 37 -4.43 4.09 -0.22
C ILE A 37 -3.45 4.31 -1.38
N SER A 38 -2.88 5.51 -1.50
CA SER A 38 -1.91 5.83 -2.56
C SER A 38 -0.65 4.98 -2.43
N LEU A 39 -0.12 4.81 -1.21
CA LEU A 39 1.03 3.96 -0.95
C LEU A 39 0.75 2.49 -1.33
N GLY A 40 -0.38 1.95 -0.89
CA GLY A 40 -0.82 0.60 -1.22
C GLY A 40 -0.99 0.38 -2.72
N PHE A 41 -1.55 1.37 -3.42
CA PHE A 41 -1.72 1.33 -4.88
C PHE A 41 -0.38 1.28 -5.59
N ILE A 42 0.56 2.18 -5.24
CA ILE A 42 1.89 2.24 -5.84
C ILE A 42 2.63 0.92 -5.63
N LEU A 43 2.66 0.40 -4.39
CA LEU A 43 3.33 -0.87 -4.08
C LEU A 43 2.72 -2.03 -4.88
N SER A 44 1.39 -2.10 -4.96
CA SER A 44 0.70 -3.14 -5.72
C SER A 44 0.94 -3.01 -7.22
N LEU A 45 0.97 -1.78 -7.75
CA LEU A 45 1.24 -1.52 -9.16
C LEU A 45 2.66 -1.94 -9.53
N LEU A 46 3.66 -1.58 -8.70
CA LEU A 46 5.06 -2.01 -8.89
C LEU A 46 5.16 -3.54 -8.96
N GLN A 47 4.48 -4.25 -8.05
CA GLN A 47 4.44 -5.72 -8.08
C GLN A 47 3.80 -6.28 -9.36
N VAL A 48 2.68 -5.71 -9.81
CA VAL A 48 1.97 -6.20 -11.01
C VAL A 48 2.76 -5.93 -12.30
N VAL A 49 3.51 -4.83 -12.36
CA VAL A 49 4.38 -4.48 -13.50
C VAL A 49 5.70 -5.29 -13.49
N GLY A 50 5.91 -6.15 -12.49
CA GLY A 50 7.07 -7.03 -12.40
C GLY A 50 8.32 -6.33 -11.86
N ILE A 51 8.19 -5.10 -11.35
CA ILE A 51 9.24 -4.47 -10.56
C ILE A 51 9.29 -5.24 -9.24
N LYS A 52 10.39 -5.95 -9.01
CA LYS A 52 10.67 -6.62 -7.74
C LYS A 52 10.80 -5.57 -6.65
N VAL A 53 9.69 -5.22 -6.03
CA VAL A 53 9.69 -4.64 -4.69
C VAL A 53 10.47 -5.63 -3.84
N LEU A 54 11.57 -5.19 -3.23
CA LEU A 54 12.34 -6.04 -2.32
C LEU A 54 11.35 -6.66 -1.35
N ASN A 55 11.27 -7.99 -1.35
CA ASN A 55 10.41 -8.70 -0.42
C ASN A 55 10.73 -8.17 0.98
N PRO A 56 9.78 -7.57 1.71
CA PRO A 56 10.03 -7.06 3.05
C PRO A 56 10.65 -8.15 3.93
N ASN A 57 10.28 -9.42 3.72
CA ASN A 57 10.89 -10.54 4.43
C ASN A 57 12.39 -10.67 4.13
N LYS A 58 12.85 -10.37 2.91
CA LYS A 58 14.29 -10.32 2.61
C LYS A 58 14.97 -9.16 3.33
N ALA A 59 14.34 -7.99 3.40
CA ALA A 59 14.87 -6.87 4.17
C ALA A 59 14.93 -7.19 5.68
N ILE A 60 13.89 -7.82 6.21
CA ILE A 60 13.83 -8.32 7.59
C ILE A 60 14.90 -9.38 7.82
N ILE A 61 15.10 -10.34 6.91
CA ILE A 61 16.18 -11.34 7.02
C ILE A 61 17.55 -10.67 7.01
N ILE A 62 17.78 -9.66 6.17
CA ILE A 62 19.04 -8.90 6.15
C ILE A 62 19.24 -8.18 7.48
N LEU A 63 18.21 -7.54 8.03
CA LEU A 63 18.24 -6.89 9.34
C LEU A 63 18.50 -7.89 10.47
N ILE A 64 17.84 -9.05 10.45
CA ILE A 64 18.03 -10.12 11.43
C ILE A 64 19.47 -10.63 11.36
N LYS A 65 20.00 -10.92 10.17
CA LYS A 65 21.40 -11.34 10.00
C LYS A 65 22.40 -10.26 10.40
N PHE A 66 22.06 -8.99 10.23
CA PHE A 66 22.90 -7.87 10.65
C PHE A 66 22.97 -7.76 12.18
N ILE A 67 21.85 -7.99 12.88
CA ILE A 67 21.76 -7.89 14.35
C ILE A 67 22.22 -9.19 15.02
N PHE A 68 21.88 -10.34 14.45
CA PHE A 68 22.17 -11.69 14.93
C PHE A 68 22.89 -12.49 13.83
N PRO A 69 24.21 -12.31 13.67
CA PRO A 69 24.97 -12.95 12.59
C PRO A 69 25.05 -14.48 12.68
N ASP A 70 24.71 -15.07 13.83
CA ASP A 70 24.76 -16.50 14.10
C ASP A 70 23.45 -17.27 13.80
N ILE A 71 22.43 -16.59 13.25
CA ILE A 71 21.14 -17.17 12.81
C ILE A 71 21.06 -17.19 11.27
#